data_AF-A0A644VSW6-F1
#
_entry.id   AF-A0A644VSW6-F1
#
_cell.length_a   1.000
_cell.length_b   1.000
_cell.length_c   1.000
_cell.angle_alpha   90.00
_cell.angle_beta   90.00
_cell.angle_gamma   90.00
#
_symmetry.space_group_name_H-M   'P 1'
#
loop_
_entity.id
_entity.type
_entity.pdbx_description
1 polymer ?
#
loop_
_entity_poly.entity_id
_entity_poly.type
_entity_poly.pdbx_seq_one_letter_code
_entity_poly.pdbx_strand_id
1 'polypeptide(L)'
;MISNSKRKKKASKRFTVWVDDNFHYMDESERYKQGEYDILEEAIAACKKVVETSVGYKPGATADDLYGEYIMFGEEPFIEGDVEFDTFNARKYAKEYFQKLCQGK
;
A
#
# COMPACT_ATOMS: atom_id res chain seq x y z
N MET A 1 31.95 4.45 -41.08
CA MET A 1 31.67 5.23 -39.84
C MET A 1 30.65 4.46 -39.04
N ILE A 2 31.03 4.02 -37.83
CA ILE A 2 30.16 3.25 -36.93
C ILE A 2 29.17 4.24 -36.32
N SER A 3 27.87 4.11 -36.60
CA SER A 3 26.86 4.88 -35.88
C SER A 3 26.18 3.99 -34.86
N ASN A 4 26.60 4.17 -33.61
CA ASN A 4 26.00 3.59 -32.42
C ASN A 4 24.52 4.01 -32.34
N SER A 5 23.61 3.08 -32.67
CA SER A 5 22.22 3.21 -32.27
C SER A 5 22.13 2.99 -30.77
N LYS A 6 22.09 4.10 -30.01
CA LYS A 6 21.69 4.09 -28.60
C LYS A 6 20.30 3.48 -28.54
N ARG A 7 20.19 2.22 -28.12
CA ARG A 7 18.90 1.62 -27.74
C ARG A 7 18.26 2.57 -26.72
N LYS A 8 17.17 3.24 -27.10
CA LYS A 8 16.30 3.91 -26.14
C LYS A 8 15.84 2.84 -25.16
N LYS A 9 16.29 2.91 -23.90
CA LYS A 9 15.72 2.10 -22.82
C LYS A 9 14.22 2.46 -22.81
N LYS A 10 13.36 1.53 -23.19
CA LYS A 10 11.93 1.61 -22.90
C LYS A 10 11.85 1.82 -21.40
N ALA A 11 11.27 2.92 -20.93
CA ALA A 11 11.05 3.11 -19.50
C ALA A 11 10.31 1.86 -19.02
N SER A 12 10.89 1.11 -18.07
CA SER A 12 10.10 0.14 -17.32
C SER A 12 8.91 0.93 -16.77
N LYS A 13 7.68 0.47 -17.03
CA LYS A 13 6.52 1.10 -16.40
C LYS A 13 6.73 0.93 -14.89
N ARG A 14 6.88 2.04 -14.17
CA ARG A 14 7.04 2.02 -12.71
C ARG A 14 5.69 1.83 -12.06
N PHE A 15 5.68 1.21 -10.89
CA PHE A 15 4.54 1.11 -10.00
C PHE A 15 4.61 2.26 -9.00
N THR A 16 3.57 3.07 -8.94
CA THR A 16 3.46 4.15 -7.96
C THR A 16 2.58 3.69 -6.82
N VAL A 17 3.05 3.82 -5.58
CA VAL A 17 2.23 3.59 -4.39
C VAL A 17 1.68 4.94 -3.94
N TRP A 18 0.37 5.03 -3.96
CA TRP A 18 -0.41 6.14 -3.42
C TRP A 18 -1.03 5.71 -2.10
N VAL A 19 -1.31 6.69 -1.24
CA VAL A 19 -1.93 6.46 0.07
C VAL A 19 -3.06 7.45 0.25
N ASP A 20 -4.25 6.92 0.53
CA ASP A 20 -5.42 7.69 0.95
C ASP A 20 -5.55 7.66 2.48
N ASP A 21 -5.92 8.78 3.09
CA ASP A 21 -6.28 8.83 4.51
C ASP A 21 -7.76 8.45 4.66
N ASN A 22 -8.04 7.36 5.39
CA ASN A 22 -9.43 6.93 5.62
C ASN A 22 -10.24 7.97 6.42
N PHE A 23 -9.60 8.77 7.26
CA PHE A 23 -10.28 9.81 8.04
C PHE A 23 -10.73 10.97 7.14
N HIS A 24 -9.91 11.33 6.15
CA HIS A 24 -10.17 12.39 5.19
C HIS A 24 -10.52 11.85 3.78
N TYR A 25 -11.27 10.75 3.69
CA TYR A 25 -11.51 10.03 2.42
C TYR A 25 -12.19 10.85 1.29
N MET A 26 -12.78 12.01 1.62
CA MET A 26 -13.38 12.93 0.64
C MET A 26 -12.44 14.05 0.20
N ASP A 27 -11.25 14.14 0.79
CA ASP A 27 -10.25 15.15 0.50
C ASP A 27 -9.06 14.50 -0.23
N GLU A 28 -9.12 14.52 -1.56
CA GLU A 28 -8.02 14.00 -2.39
C GLU A 28 -6.70 14.79 -2.20
N SER A 29 -6.71 15.96 -1.55
CA SER A 29 -5.48 16.71 -1.29
C SER A 29 -4.62 16.10 -0.17
N GLU A 30 -5.22 15.26 0.66
CA GLU A 30 -4.52 14.45 1.68
C GLU A 30 -3.87 13.19 1.07
N ARG A 31 -4.23 12.82 -0.17
CA ARG A 31 -3.56 11.72 -0.88
C ARG A 31 -2.09 12.09 -1.11
N TYR A 32 -1.20 11.22 -0.66
CA TYR A 32 0.23 11.40 -0.89
C TYR A 32 0.85 10.23 -1.65
N LYS A 33 1.95 10.54 -2.36
CA LYS A 33 2.79 9.52 -3.00
C LYS A 33 3.73 8.95 -1.96
N GLN A 34 3.59 7.66 -1.67
CA GLN A 34 4.52 6.96 -0.79
C GLN A 34 5.83 6.64 -1.51
N GLY A 35 5.78 6.21 -2.78
CA GLY A 35 6.98 5.85 -3.54
C GLY A 35 6.72 5.40 -4.97
N GLU A 36 7.82 5.20 -5.71
CA GLU A 36 7.84 4.60 -7.04
C GLU A 36 8.78 3.39 -7.02
N TYR A 37 8.35 2.29 -7.65
CA TYR A 37 9.03 1.00 -7.62
C TYR A 37 9.16 0.44 -9.04
N ASP A 38 10.29 -0.22 -9.32
CA ASP A 38 10.51 -0.89 -10.61
C ASP A 38 9.90 -2.31 -10.64
N ILE A 39 9.64 -2.88 -9.46
CA ILE A 39 9.18 -4.26 -9.27
C ILE A 39 7.85 -4.25 -8.50
N LEU A 40 6.88 -5.04 -8.97
CA LEU A 40 5.53 -5.06 -8.38
C LEU A 40 5.55 -5.56 -6.94
N GLU A 41 6.37 -6.58 -6.66
CA GLU A 41 6.54 -7.15 -5.33
C GLU A 41 7.05 -6.11 -4.32
N GLU A 42 7.91 -5.17 -4.75
CA GLU A 42 8.39 -4.08 -3.91
C GLU A 42 7.27 -3.07 -3.60
N ALA A 43 6.45 -2.73 -4.60
CA ALA A 43 5.27 -1.88 -4.41
C ALA A 43 4.27 -2.52 -3.44
N ILE A 44 3.99 -3.83 -3.59
CA ILE A 44 3.13 -4.58 -2.67
C ILE A 44 3.72 -4.59 -1.26
N ALA A 45 5.03 -4.82 -1.11
CA ALA A 45 5.69 -4.78 0.19
C ALA A 45 5.56 -3.41 0.86
N ALA A 46 5.67 -2.33 0.08
CA ALA A 46 5.45 -0.98 0.56
C ALA A 46 4.00 -0.74 1.02
N CYS A 47 3.00 -1.17 0.24
CA CYS A 47 1.60 -1.09 0.64
C CYS A 47 1.34 -1.85 1.96
N LYS A 48 1.87 -3.07 2.10
CA LYS A 48 1.75 -3.83 3.35
C LYS A 48 2.36 -3.07 4.53
N LYS A 49 3.53 -2.48 4.32
CA LYS A 49 4.22 -1.73 5.36
C LYS A 49 3.41 -0.54 5.87
N VAL A 50 2.77 0.21 4.97
CA VAL A 50 1.86 1.32 5.32
C VAL A 50 0.73 0.81 6.23
N VAL A 51 0.02 -0.24 5.84
CA VAL A 51 -1.07 -0.84 6.64
C VAL A 51 -0.59 -1.30 8.02
N GLU A 52 0.59 -1.92 8.08
CA GLU A 52 1.17 -2.43 9.33
C GLU A 52 1.55 -1.32 10.32
N THR A 53 1.84 -0.12 9.82
CA THR A 53 2.24 1.04 10.63
C THR A 53 1.12 2.05 10.88
N SER A 54 0.01 1.97 10.13
CA SER A 54 -1.07 2.97 10.19
C SER A 54 -1.89 2.91 11.48
N VAL A 55 -1.93 1.74 12.14
CA VAL A 55 -2.61 1.56 13.43
C VAL A 55 -1.64 0.92 14.42
N GLY A 56 -1.40 1.61 15.54
CA GLY A 56 -0.55 1.10 16.61
C GLY A 56 -1.21 -0.07 17.35
N TYR A 57 -0.41 -1.07 17.73
CA TYR A 57 -0.92 -2.16 18.58
C TYR A 57 -1.36 -1.62 19.95
N LYS A 58 -2.53 -2.09 20.41
CA LYS A 58 -3.09 -1.77 21.73
C LYS A 58 -3.25 -3.06 22.56
N PRO A 59 -2.58 -3.19 23.73
CA PRO A 59 -2.77 -4.32 24.62
C PRO A 59 -4.25 -4.59 24.92
N GLY A 60 -4.69 -5.83 24.77
CA GLY A 60 -6.08 -6.24 24.99
C GLY A 60 -7.06 -5.92 23.84
N ALA A 61 -6.65 -5.21 22.79
CA ALA A 61 -7.51 -4.99 21.61
C ALA A 61 -7.68 -6.28 20.80
N THR A 62 -8.90 -6.50 20.32
CA THR A 62 -9.21 -7.58 19.39
C THR A 62 -8.78 -7.23 17.97
N ALA A 63 -8.74 -8.22 17.08
CA ALA A 63 -8.48 -7.97 15.66
C ALA A 63 -9.55 -7.05 15.03
N ASP A 64 -10.81 -7.17 15.49
CA ASP A 64 -11.91 -6.34 15.01
C ASP A 64 -11.79 -4.90 15.50
N ASP A 65 -11.31 -4.67 16.72
CA ASP A 65 -11.03 -3.31 17.22
C ASP A 65 -9.96 -2.61 16.37
N LEU A 66 -8.85 -3.31 16.09
CA LEU A 66 -7.75 -2.78 15.28
C LEU A 66 -8.18 -2.54 13.82
N TYR A 67 -8.96 -3.46 13.25
CA TYR A 67 -9.50 -3.30 11.91
C TYR A 67 -10.51 -2.14 11.83
N GLY A 68 -11.37 -1.98 12.83
CA GLY A 68 -12.30 -0.86 12.92
C GLY A 68 -11.56 0.48 12.98
N GLU A 69 -10.50 0.57 13.77
CA GLU A 69 -9.64 1.75 13.82
C GLU A 69 -8.96 2.04 12.48
N TYR A 70 -8.46 1.01 11.80
CA TYR A 70 -7.89 1.15 10.46
C TYR A 70 -8.90 1.72 9.45
N ILE A 71 -10.15 1.25 9.47
CA ILE A 71 -11.20 1.74 8.57
C ILE A 71 -11.56 3.21 8.83
N MET A 72 -11.41 3.68 10.07
CA MET A 72 -11.80 5.04 10.44
C MET A 72 -10.64 6.04 10.35
N PHE A 73 -9.41 5.60 10.63
CA PHE A 73 -8.25 6.46 10.85
C PHE A 73 -6.94 5.92 10.25
N GLY A 74 -7.00 4.78 9.56
CA GLY A 74 -5.83 4.17 8.93
C GLY A 74 -5.52 4.76 7.57
N GLU A 75 -4.35 4.39 7.06
CA GLU A 75 -3.86 4.77 5.73
C GLU A 75 -4.16 3.63 4.75
N GLU A 76 -4.84 3.93 3.64
CA GLU A 76 -5.24 2.98 2.61
C GLU A 76 -4.35 3.11 1.37
N PRO A 77 -3.30 2.26 1.24
CA PRO A 77 -2.42 2.29 0.09
C PRO A 77 -2.99 1.55 -1.12
N PHE A 78 -2.74 2.07 -2.32
CA PHE A 78 -3.03 1.41 -3.59
C PHE A 78 -1.89 1.59 -4.61
N ILE A 79 -1.88 0.72 -5.62
CA ILE A 79 -0.83 0.70 -6.65
C ILE A 79 -1.42 1.25 -7.95
N GLU A 80 -0.79 2.29 -8.48
CA GLU A 80 -1.00 2.76 -9.85
C GLU A 80 0.11 2.21 -10.77
N GLY A 81 -0.27 1.68 -11.93
CA GLY A 81 0.67 1.13 -12.89
C GLY A 81 0.02 0.12 -13.84
N ASP A 82 0.85 -0.68 -14.50
CA ASP A 82 0.40 -1.78 -15.36
C ASP A 82 0.13 -3.03 -14.52
N VAL A 83 -0.90 -2.96 -13.67
CA VAL A 83 -1.29 -4.01 -12.73
C VAL A 83 -2.78 -4.33 -12.88
N GLU A 84 -3.16 -5.57 -12.59
CA GLU A 84 -4.57 -5.93 -12.48
C GLU A 84 -5.20 -5.22 -11.28
N PHE A 85 -6.47 -4.84 -11.41
CA PHE A 85 -7.20 -4.05 -10.40
C PHE A 85 -7.17 -4.68 -8.99
N ASP A 86 -7.13 -6.01 -8.89
CA ASP A 86 -7.17 -6.76 -7.63
C ASP A 86 -5.80 -7.20 -7.12
N THR A 87 -4.71 -6.72 -7.72
CA THR A 87 -3.33 -7.08 -7.38
C THR A 87 -3.01 -6.89 -5.89
N PHE A 88 -3.53 -5.82 -5.29
CA PHE A 88 -3.43 -5.58 -3.85
C PHE A 88 -4.69 -4.90 -3.33
N ASN A 89 -5.27 -5.43 -2.25
CA ASN A 89 -6.40 -4.83 -1.56
C ASN A 89 -6.02 -4.56 -0.10
N ALA A 90 -5.85 -3.28 0.23
CA ALA A 90 -5.36 -2.86 1.54
C ALA A 90 -6.28 -3.29 2.68
N ARG A 91 -7.60 -3.14 2.53
CA ARG A 91 -8.58 -3.56 3.56
C ARG A 91 -8.54 -5.06 3.81
N LYS A 92 -8.47 -5.88 2.75
CA LYS A 92 -8.34 -7.33 2.88
C LYS A 92 -7.04 -7.68 3.60
N TYR A 93 -5.92 -7.07 3.21
CA TYR A 93 -4.64 -7.28 3.87
C TYR A 93 -4.69 -6.87 5.35
N ALA A 94 -5.24 -5.70 5.67
CA ALA A 94 -5.39 -5.19 7.04
C ALA A 94 -6.16 -6.18 7.92
N LYS A 95 -7.29 -6.70 7.41
CA LYS A 95 -8.10 -7.69 8.12
C LYS A 95 -7.31 -8.96 8.44
N GLU A 96 -6.60 -9.51 7.46
CA GLU A 96 -5.76 -10.71 7.66
C GLU A 96 -4.57 -10.44 8.59
N TYR A 97 -3.96 -9.26 8.51
CA TYR A 97 -2.83 -8.85 9.33
C TYR A 97 -3.23 -8.74 10.80
N PHE A 98 -4.30 -8.02 11.15
CA PHE A 98 -4.73 -7.86 12.54
C PHE A 98 -5.20 -9.18 13.16
N GLN A 99 -5.83 -10.06 12.38
CA GLN A 99 -6.13 -11.42 12.81
C GLN A 99 -4.87 -12.18 13.23
N LYS A 100 -3.82 -12.15 12.41
CA LYS A 100 -2.54 -12.80 12.74
C LYS A 100 -1.84 -12.15 13.93
N LEU A 101 -1.84 -10.82 13.99
CA LEU A 101 -1.20 -10.05 15.06
C LEU A 101 -1.79 -10.35 16.44
N CYS A 102 -3.10 -10.63 16.51
CA CYS A 102 -3.79 -11.00 17.75
C CYS A 102 -3.77 -12.51 18.04
N GLN A 103 -3.57 -13.38 17.05
CA GLN A 103 -3.43 -14.84 17.23
C GLN A 103 -2.02 -15.28 17.66
N GLY A 104 -0.98 -14.51 17.32
CA GLY A 104 0.41 -14.81 17.71
C GLY A 104 0.75 -14.49 19.16
N LYS A 105 -0.23 -14.56 20.08
CA LYS A 105 -0.12 -14.18 21.49
C LYS A 105 -0.62 -15.27 22.41
#